data_AF-G4YFN3-F1
#
_entry.id   AF-G4YFN3-F1
#
_cell.length_a   1.000
_cell.length_b   1.000
_cell.length_c   1.000
_cell.angle_alpha   90.00
_cell.angle_beta   90.00
_cell.angle_gamma   90.00
#
_symmetry.space_group_name_H-M   'P 1'
#
loop_
_entity.id
_entity.type
_entity.pdbx_description
1 polymer ?
#
loop_
_entity_poly.entity_id
_entity_poly.type
_entity_poly.pdbx_seq_one_letter_code
_entity_poly.pdbx_strand_id
1 'polypeptide(L)'
;MARAPPPGRPRLPDDQRRWKTKRALTSYTVATKKAVVEHLRLHCIVQFTMDTFFPDLPTEKYQGRRVLVLRWARQYDSIAATCASVGGGGKRKTRSTGSATILPLDVELDIVSWINDLRAEGVPVTSLMLRLKALSAAKAAGVQRFRASTGWQRLFKRRHRLSMRSRTRQGQGSPVELDKTAAEFSLTVKAKAAELGVSVIYNAKQTDAFFEYLPAKTLHGTGDKTVWVRCGGKSKERATVMLLGDSNGNKYPPFLVFKSKPSTVLQRREANTRLRHGFGVTVWKEVGPAQEKEGVQVHDNAKGK
;
A
#
# COMPACT_ATOMS: atom_id res chain seq x y z
N MET A 1 -21.96 16.10 -40.65
CA MET A 1 -21.75 17.16 -39.63
C MET A 1 -21.38 16.50 -38.31
N ALA A 2 -20.14 16.67 -37.83
CA ALA A 2 -19.68 16.08 -36.58
C ALA A 2 -20.26 16.86 -35.39
N ARG A 3 -20.92 16.17 -34.45
CA ARG A 3 -21.43 16.77 -33.21
C ARG A 3 -20.24 17.14 -32.30
N ALA A 4 -20.25 18.37 -31.79
CA ALA A 4 -19.27 18.83 -30.81
C ALA A 4 -19.33 18.00 -29.52
N PRO A 5 -18.20 17.71 -28.87
CA PRO A 5 -18.18 17.00 -27.60
C PRO A 5 -18.85 17.85 -26.50
N PRO A 6 -19.57 17.22 -25.55
CA PRO A 6 -20.24 17.94 -24.49
C PRO A 6 -19.23 18.69 -23.62
N PRO A 7 -19.57 19.92 -23.16
CA PRO A 7 -18.68 20.69 -22.31
C PRO A 7 -18.42 19.92 -21.03
N GLY A 8 -17.13 19.64 -20.77
CA GLY A 8 -16.69 19.01 -19.53
C GLY A 8 -17.07 19.87 -18.33
N ARG A 9 -17.35 19.20 -17.21
CA ARG A 9 -17.72 19.85 -15.94
C ARG A 9 -16.71 20.97 -15.59
N PRO A 10 -17.17 22.20 -15.27
CA PRO A 10 -16.26 23.29 -14.92
C PRO A 10 -15.36 22.89 -13.73
N ARG A 11 -14.07 23.22 -13.81
CA ARG A 11 -13.19 23.17 -12.65
C ARG A 11 -13.62 24.29 -11.72
N LEU A 12 -14.15 23.94 -10.56
CA LEU A 12 -14.43 24.91 -9.51
C LEU A 12 -13.09 25.55 -9.07
N PRO A 13 -13.06 26.87 -8.82
CA PRO A 13 -11.88 27.54 -8.30
C PRO A 13 -11.47 26.97 -6.93
N ASP A 14 -10.20 27.18 -6.56
CA ASP A 14 -9.55 26.49 -5.42
C ASP A 14 -10.26 26.74 -4.07
N ASP A 15 -11.02 27.82 -3.99
CA ASP A 15 -11.88 28.26 -2.88
C ASP A 15 -13.11 27.37 -2.63
N GLN A 16 -13.59 26.65 -3.65
CA GLN A 16 -14.74 25.73 -3.57
C GLN A 16 -14.35 24.27 -3.34
N ARG A 17 -13.07 23.95 -3.16
CA ARG A 17 -12.66 22.61 -2.70
C ARG A 17 -13.29 22.34 -1.34
N ARG A 18 -13.91 21.16 -1.18
CA ARG A 18 -14.53 20.72 0.09
C ARG A 18 -13.51 20.83 1.23
N TRP A 19 -13.63 21.88 2.04
CA TRP A 19 -12.74 22.14 3.16
C TRP A 19 -12.79 20.92 4.08
N LYS A 20 -11.65 20.26 4.30
CA LYS A 20 -11.53 19.32 5.41
C LYS A 20 -11.64 20.16 6.66
N THR A 21 -12.85 20.29 7.19
CA THR A 21 -13.05 20.85 8.52
C THR A 21 -12.19 20.04 9.48
N LYS A 22 -11.05 20.60 9.90
CA LYS A 22 -10.30 20.09 11.03
C LYS A 22 -11.21 20.30 12.25
N ARG A 23 -12.07 19.32 12.52
CA ARG A 23 -12.85 19.29 13.75
C ARG A 23 -11.87 19.08 14.89
N ALA A 24 -11.35 20.17 15.44
CA ALA A 24 -10.69 20.14 16.74
C ALA A 24 -11.77 19.84 17.79
N LEU A 25 -12.02 18.55 18.04
CA LEU A 25 -12.88 18.14 19.15
C LEU A 25 -12.13 18.41 20.44
N THR A 26 -12.50 19.49 21.14
CA THR A 26 -12.05 19.74 22.51
C THR A 26 -12.56 18.59 23.37
N SER A 27 -11.65 17.86 24.03
CA SER A 27 -12.01 16.72 24.89
C SER A 27 -11.71 17.05 26.34
N TYR A 28 -12.70 16.85 27.21
CA TYR A 28 -12.64 17.21 28.63
C TYR A 28 -12.39 15.97 29.48
N THR A 29 -11.58 16.13 30.53
CA THR A 29 -11.39 15.09 31.53
C THR A 29 -12.69 14.87 32.30
N VAL A 30 -12.87 13.67 32.86
CA VAL A 30 -14.03 13.34 33.70
C VAL A 30 -14.07 14.25 34.93
N ALA A 31 -12.92 14.60 35.51
CA ALA A 31 -12.83 15.54 36.62
C ALA A 31 -13.36 16.93 36.24
N THR A 32 -12.95 17.48 35.08
CA THR A 32 -13.48 18.78 34.60
C THR A 32 -14.98 18.71 34.35
N LYS A 33 -15.49 17.63 33.76
CA LYS A 33 -16.94 17.46 33.55
C LYS A 33 -17.70 17.43 34.87
N LYS A 34 -17.16 16.74 35.88
CA LYS A 34 -17.76 16.64 37.22
C LYS A 34 -17.84 18.04 37.87
N ALA A 35 -16.73 18.77 37.91
CA ALA A 35 -16.67 20.11 38.52
C ALA A 35 -17.66 21.11 37.86
N VAL A 36 -17.75 21.11 36.52
CA VAL A 36 -18.70 21.96 35.78
C VAL A 36 -20.15 21.63 36.17
N VAL A 37 -20.49 20.34 36.31
CA VAL A 37 -21.86 19.94 36.65
C VAL A 37 -22.16 20.16 38.13
N GLU A 38 -21.20 19.98 39.04
CA GLU A 38 -21.36 20.30 40.47
C GLU A 38 -21.62 21.79 40.66
N HIS A 39 -20.86 22.66 39.99
CA HIS A 39 -21.10 24.10 40.00
C HIS A 39 -22.49 24.45 39.45
N LEU A 40 -22.91 23.83 38.34
CA LEU A 40 -24.25 24.05 37.81
C LEU A 40 -25.36 23.63 38.79
N ARG A 41 -25.15 22.53 39.52
CA ARG A 41 -26.11 22.04 40.52
C ARG A 41 -26.17 22.92 41.76
N LEU A 42 -25.05 23.50 42.17
CA LEU A 42 -24.98 24.40 43.32
C LEU A 42 -25.64 25.76 43.05
N HIS A 43 -25.41 26.32 41.86
CA HIS A 43 -25.86 27.67 41.54
C HIS A 43 -27.13 27.74 40.70
N CYS A 44 -27.57 26.63 40.11
CA CYS A 44 -28.76 26.51 39.24
C CYS A 44 -28.80 27.45 38.01
N ILE A 45 -27.73 28.21 37.76
CA ILE A 45 -27.64 29.19 36.68
C ILE A 45 -26.61 28.71 35.66
N VAL A 46 -27.10 28.41 34.45
CA VAL A 46 -26.27 27.91 33.34
C VAL A 46 -25.30 28.98 32.85
N GLN A 47 -25.74 30.23 32.76
CA GLN A 47 -24.89 31.34 32.30
C GLN A 47 -23.71 31.57 33.24
N PHE A 48 -23.98 31.65 34.55
CA PHE A 48 -22.94 31.73 35.57
C PHE A 48 -21.92 30.59 35.46
N THR A 49 -22.37 29.35 35.28
CA THR A 49 -21.46 28.20 35.08
C THR A 49 -20.65 28.31 33.78
N MET A 50 -21.24 28.86 32.72
CA MET A 50 -20.57 29.09 31.46
C MET A 50 -19.48 30.15 31.59
N ASP A 51 -19.76 31.23 32.30
CA ASP A 51 -18.81 32.33 32.53
C ASP A 51 -17.63 31.87 33.42
N THR A 52 -17.89 31.01 34.42
CA THR A 52 -16.84 30.47 35.29
C THR A 52 -15.90 29.49 34.57
N PHE A 53 -16.44 28.56 33.77
CA PHE A 53 -15.65 27.46 33.20
C PHE A 53 -15.25 27.64 31.73
N PHE A 54 -15.88 28.59 31.03
CA PHE A 54 -15.65 28.87 29.62
C PHE A 54 -15.67 30.38 29.32
N PRO A 55 -14.89 31.22 30.05
CA PRO A 55 -14.93 32.68 29.90
C PRO A 55 -14.54 33.15 28.49
N ASP A 56 -13.52 32.52 27.90
CA ASP A 56 -12.99 32.90 26.58
C ASP A 56 -13.73 32.22 25.40
N LEU A 57 -14.94 31.70 25.64
CA LEU A 57 -15.67 30.98 24.60
C LEU A 57 -16.31 31.96 23.60
N PRO A 58 -16.02 31.83 22.30
CA PRO A 58 -16.66 32.67 21.29
C PRO A 58 -18.19 32.51 21.29
N THR A 59 -18.91 33.62 21.07
CA THR A 59 -20.37 33.69 21.10
C THR A 59 -21.03 32.66 20.19
N GLU A 60 -20.47 32.42 19.01
CA GLU A 60 -20.99 31.44 18.04
C GLU A 60 -20.88 29.98 18.53
N LYS A 61 -20.05 29.70 19.54
CA LYS A 61 -19.89 28.37 20.15
C LYS A 61 -20.66 28.21 21.46
N TYR A 62 -21.22 29.29 22.00
CA TYR A 62 -21.91 29.31 23.29
C TYR A 62 -23.03 28.26 23.36
N GLN A 63 -23.94 28.24 22.38
CA GLN A 63 -25.07 27.29 22.38
C GLN A 63 -24.61 25.83 22.32
N GLY A 64 -23.58 25.53 21.51
CA GLY A 64 -23.02 24.17 21.43
C GLY A 64 -22.41 23.72 22.76
N ARG A 65 -21.74 24.63 23.48
CA ARG A 65 -21.19 24.36 24.81
C ARG A 65 -22.27 24.23 25.87
N ARG A 66 -23.28 25.09 25.83
CA ARG A 66 -24.46 25.04 26.73
C ARG A 66 -25.15 23.68 26.65
N VAL A 67 -25.42 23.21 25.43
CA VAL A 67 -26.03 21.88 25.19
C VAL A 67 -25.12 20.74 25.69
N LEU A 68 -23.80 20.88 25.56
CA LEU A 68 -22.85 19.91 26.06
C LEU A 68 -22.84 19.82 27.59
N VAL A 69 -22.86 20.96 28.28
CA VAL A 69 -22.92 21.03 29.75
C VAL A 69 -24.22 20.42 30.26
N LEU A 70 -25.36 20.76 29.66
CA LEU A 70 -26.65 20.17 30.01
C LEU A 70 -26.68 18.65 29.75
N ARG A 71 -26.01 18.18 28.70
CA ARG A 71 -25.84 16.74 28.46
C ARG A 71 -25.01 16.08 29.56
N TRP A 72 -23.94 16.71 30.03
CA TRP A 72 -23.15 16.20 31.16
C TRP A 72 -24.00 16.16 32.43
N ALA A 73 -24.85 17.16 32.67
CA ALA A 73 -25.76 17.18 33.81
C ALA A 73 -26.71 15.97 33.82
N ARG A 74 -27.24 15.58 32.65
CA ARG A 74 -28.04 14.35 32.48
C ARG A 74 -27.25 13.04 32.68
N GLN A 75 -25.93 13.08 32.55
CA GLN A 75 -25.03 11.92 32.66
C GLN A 75 -24.23 11.93 33.96
N TYR A 76 -24.61 12.77 34.93
CA TYR A 76 -23.81 13.04 36.11
C TYR A 76 -23.44 11.78 36.89
N ASP A 77 -24.39 10.87 37.12
CA ASP A 77 -24.14 9.69 37.95
C ASP A 77 -23.04 8.79 37.34
N SER A 78 -23.04 8.66 36.01
CA SER A 78 -21.99 7.96 35.26
C SER A 78 -20.65 8.70 35.33
N ILE A 79 -20.66 10.03 35.26
CA ILE A 79 -19.45 10.87 35.36
C ILE A 79 -18.87 10.78 36.78
N ALA A 80 -19.70 10.88 37.82
CA ALA A 80 -19.32 10.81 39.22
C ALA A 80 -18.74 9.43 39.56
N ALA A 81 -19.42 8.35 39.17
CA ALA A 81 -18.93 6.98 39.34
C ALA A 81 -17.58 6.75 38.63
N THR A 82 -17.43 7.29 37.41
CA THR A 82 -16.15 7.21 36.70
C THR A 82 -15.07 8.01 37.43
N CYS A 83 -15.38 9.21 37.92
CA CYS A 83 -14.43 10.08 38.61
C CYS A 83 -13.91 9.45 39.92
N ALA A 84 -14.78 8.72 40.63
CA ALA A 84 -14.45 8.03 41.87
C ALA A 84 -13.53 6.80 41.67
N SER A 85 -13.47 6.25 40.46
CA SER A 85 -12.55 5.14 40.15
C SER A 85 -11.08 5.60 40.13
N VAL A 86 -10.15 4.72 40.52
CA VAL A 86 -8.70 4.98 40.49
C VAL A 86 -8.26 5.41 39.09
N GLY A 87 -7.62 6.57 38.98
CA GLY A 87 -7.19 7.17 37.70
C GLY A 87 -8.35 7.59 36.77
N GLY A 88 -9.59 7.54 37.25
CA GLY A 88 -10.80 7.81 36.49
C GLY A 88 -10.99 9.28 36.11
N GLY A 89 -10.60 10.20 37.00
CA GLY A 89 -10.70 11.65 36.76
C GLY A 89 -9.98 12.13 35.50
N GLY A 90 -8.81 11.55 35.18
CA GLY A 90 -8.02 11.90 33.98
C GLY A 90 -8.58 11.36 32.66
N LYS A 91 -9.54 10.42 32.70
CA LYS A 91 -10.11 9.84 31.47
C LYS A 91 -10.90 10.90 30.70
N ARG A 92 -10.72 10.98 29.38
CA ARG A 92 -11.46 11.94 28.53
C ARG A 92 -12.68 11.31 27.84
N LYS A 93 -12.64 9.99 27.65
CA LYS A 93 -13.72 9.16 27.06
C LYS A 93 -13.86 7.87 27.86
N THR A 94 -15.11 7.49 28.12
CA THR A 94 -15.48 6.21 28.73
C THR A 94 -16.18 5.34 27.68
N ARG A 95 -15.99 4.03 27.74
CA ARG A 95 -16.72 3.03 26.95
C ARG A 95 -17.43 2.09 27.92
N SER A 96 -18.59 1.58 27.53
CA SER A 96 -19.27 0.55 28.32
C SER A 96 -18.39 -0.71 28.43
N THR A 97 -18.45 -1.35 29.58
CA THR A 97 -17.90 -2.69 29.80
C THR A 97 -18.45 -3.63 28.72
N GLY A 98 -17.59 -4.46 28.11
CA GLY A 98 -17.95 -5.30 26.96
C GLY A 98 -17.84 -4.63 25.58
N SER A 99 -17.50 -3.33 25.50
CA SER A 99 -17.09 -2.68 24.22
C SER A 99 -15.65 -3.02 23.81
N ALA A 100 -15.13 -4.16 24.25
CA ALA A 100 -13.79 -4.60 23.93
C ALA A 100 -13.70 -4.90 22.43
N THR A 101 -13.03 -4.03 21.70
CA THR A 101 -12.61 -4.31 20.32
C THR A 101 -11.36 -5.21 20.28
N ILE A 102 -11.04 -5.91 21.36
CA ILE A 102 -9.77 -6.61 21.57
C ILE A 102 -10.11 -8.01 22.07
N LEU A 103 -9.52 -9.01 21.44
CA LEU A 103 -9.64 -10.40 21.88
C LEU A 103 -8.82 -10.58 23.17
N PRO A 104 -9.14 -11.58 24.01
CA PRO A 104 -8.22 -12.06 25.03
C PRO A 104 -6.83 -12.34 24.43
N LEU A 105 -5.77 -12.13 25.21
CA LEU A 105 -4.40 -12.16 24.71
C LEU A 105 -4.00 -13.54 24.17
N ASP A 106 -4.36 -14.59 24.91
CA ASP A 106 -4.24 -16.00 24.54
C ASP A 106 -4.90 -16.27 23.18
N VAL A 107 -6.16 -15.88 23.02
CA VAL A 107 -6.91 -16.03 21.77
C VAL A 107 -6.28 -15.24 20.62
N GLU A 108 -5.72 -14.05 20.91
CA GLU A 108 -5.02 -13.25 19.92
C GLU A 108 -3.70 -13.90 19.48
N LEU A 109 -2.98 -14.54 20.41
CA LEU A 109 -1.73 -15.26 20.13
C LEU A 109 -1.97 -16.56 19.34
N ASP A 110 -3.08 -17.26 19.56
CA ASP A 110 -3.46 -18.43 18.75
C ASP A 110 -3.61 -18.06 17.27
N ILE A 111 -4.19 -16.89 16.99
CA ILE A 111 -4.30 -16.37 15.63
C ILE A 111 -2.90 -16.07 15.05
N VAL A 112 -1.95 -15.59 15.88
CA VAL A 112 -0.58 -15.33 15.45
C VAL A 112 0.17 -16.63 15.13
N SER A 113 0.04 -17.66 15.98
CA SER A 113 0.62 -18.99 15.71
C SER A 113 0.13 -19.52 14.37
N TRP A 114 -1.19 -19.54 14.19
CA TRP A 114 -1.82 -19.98 12.94
C TRP A 114 -1.34 -19.20 11.70
N ILE A 115 -1.09 -17.89 11.82
CA ILE A 115 -0.49 -17.10 10.73
C ILE A 115 0.94 -17.55 10.44
N ASN A 116 1.74 -17.80 11.47
CA ASN A 116 3.14 -18.18 11.30
C ASN A 116 3.29 -19.58 10.71
N ASP A 117 2.44 -20.53 11.10
CA ASP A 117 2.43 -21.89 10.55
C ASP A 117 2.14 -21.86 9.04
N LEU A 118 1.07 -21.16 8.64
CA LEU A 118 0.75 -20.96 7.22
C LEU A 118 1.86 -20.26 6.45
N ARG A 119 2.56 -19.31 7.08
CA ARG A 119 3.69 -18.62 6.45
C ARG A 119 4.90 -19.53 6.28
N ALA A 120 5.15 -20.45 7.22
CA ALA A 120 6.24 -21.42 7.12
C ALA A 120 5.99 -22.39 5.95
N GLU A 121 4.72 -22.74 5.71
CA GLU A 121 4.28 -23.56 4.57
C GLU A 121 4.18 -22.78 3.25
N GLY A 122 4.41 -21.46 3.25
CA GLY A 122 4.28 -20.62 2.07
C GLY A 122 2.83 -20.30 1.66
N VAL A 123 1.85 -20.61 2.51
CA VAL A 123 0.44 -20.34 2.28
C VAL A 123 0.13 -18.85 2.55
N PRO A 124 -0.43 -18.11 1.57
CA PRO A 124 -0.72 -16.70 1.75
C PRO A 124 -1.92 -16.47 2.67
N VAL A 125 -1.74 -15.70 3.74
CA VAL A 125 -2.84 -15.27 4.62
C VAL A 125 -3.43 -13.95 4.12
N THR A 126 -4.67 -14.00 3.64
CA THR A 126 -5.39 -12.79 3.19
C THR A 126 -6.08 -12.06 4.35
N SER A 127 -6.45 -10.79 4.14
CA SER A 127 -7.27 -10.03 5.11
C SER A 127 -8.61 -10.71 5.40
N LEU A 128 -9.18 -11.42 4.42
CA LEU A 128 -10.42 -12.18 4.61
C LEU A 128 -10.19 -13.40 5.50
N MET A 129 -9.12 -14.17 5.26
CA MET A 129 -8.78 -15.33 6.09
C MET A 129 -8.54 -14.91 7.54
N LEU A 130 -7.77 -13.84 7.76
CA LEU A 130 -7.57 -13.25 9.10
C LEU A 130 -8.90 -12.88 9.75
N ARG A 131 -9.82 -12.26 9.00
CA ARG A 131 -11.15 -11.90 9.51
C ARG A 131 -11.93 -13.14 9.95
N LEU A 132 -11.97 -14.17 9.12
CA LEU A 132 -12.71 -15.40 9.40
C LEU A 132 -12.12 -16.16 10.59
N LYS A 133 -10.80 -16.34 10.65
CA LYS A 133 -10.13 -16.97 11.79
C LYS A 133 -10.39 -16.20 13.08
N ALA A 134 -10.30 -14.88 13.05
CA ALA A 134 -10.54 -14.05 14.23
C ALA A 134 -12.00 -14.12 14.72
N LEU A 135 -12.98 -14.16 13.81
CA LEU A 135 -14.39 -14.34 14.17
C LEU A 135 -14.65 -15.71 14.78
N SER A 136 -14.05 -16.76 14.21
CA SER A 136 -14.12 -18.12 14.75
C SER A 136 -13.50 -18.21 16.15
N ALA A 137 -12.30 -17.67 16.33
CA ALA A 137 -11.61 -17.62 17.63
C ALA A 137 -12.41 -16.83 18.68
N ALA A 138 -12.99 -15.70 18.30
CA ALA A 138 -13.86 -14.90 19.18
C ALA A 138 -15.10 -15.69 19.64
N LYS A 139 -15.74 -16.42 18.72
CA LYS A 139 -16.90 -17.26 19.03
C LYS A 139 -16.53 -18.37 20.00
N ALA A 140 -15.40 -19.04 19.79
CA ALA A 140 -14.90 -20.08 20.68
C ALA A 140 -14.60 -19.55 22.08
N ALA A 141 -14.03 -18.35 22.17
CA ALA A 141 -13.72 -17.68 23.43
C ALA A 141 -14.92 -16.97 24.10
N GLY A 142 -16.14 -17.15 23.58
CA GLY A 142 -17.35 -16.52 24.14
C GLY A 142 -17.43 -14.98 23.97
N VAL A 143 -16.56 -14.38 23.15
CA VAL A 143 -16.50 -12.92 22.97
C VAL A 143 -17.65 -12.46 22.07
N GLN A 144 -18.66 -11.87 22.69
CA GLN A 144 -19.84 -11.36 21.99
C GLN A 144 -19.55 -10.07 21.21
N ARG A 145 -20.26 -9.88 20.09
CA ARG A 145 -20.22 -8.67 19.24
C ARG A 145 -18.85 -8.33 18.62
N PHE A 146 -17.89 -9.25 18.62
CA PHE A 146 -16.64 -9.08 17.90
C PHE A 146 -16.87 -9.13 16.38
N ARG A 147 -16.38 -8.13 15.64
CA ARG A 147 -16.63 -7.97 14.19
C ARG A 147 -15.42 -8.20 13.30
N ALA A 148 -14.22 -8.37 13.88
CA ALA A 148 -12.95 -8.40 13.15
C ALA A 148 -12.85 -7.29 12.09
N SER A 149 -13.24 -6.06 12.48
CA SER A 149 -13.38 -4.92 11.56
C SER A 149 -12.04 -4.54 10.89
N THR A 150 -12.09 -3.80 9.79
CA THR A 150 -10.87 -3.29 9.12
C THR A 150 -9.97 -2.51 10.09
N GLY A 151 -10.58 -1.75 11.02
CA GLY A 151 -9.87 -1.06 12.08
C GLY A 151 -9.15 -2.01 13.04
N TRP A 152 -9.82 -3.08 13.48
CA TRP A 152 -9.20 -4.13 14.30
C TRP A 152 -8.06 -4.82 13.56
N GLN A 153 -8.27 -5.28 12.32
CA GLN A 153 -7.24 -5.95 11.52
C GLN A 153 -5.98 -5.09 11.35
N ARG A 154 -6.15 -3.78 11.13
CA ARG A 154 -5.03 -2.84 11.04
C ARG A 154 -4.26 -2.74 12.35
N LEU A 155 -4.95 -2.69 13.49
CA LEU A 155 -4.32 -2.62 14.81
C LEU A 155 -3.65 -3.94 15.21
N PHE A 156 -4.30 -5.08 14.96
CA PHE A 156 -3.75 -6.42 15.14
C PHE A 156 -2.43 -6.58 14.37
N LYS A 157 -2.46 -6.27 13.07
CA LYS A 157 -1.26 -6.31 12.22
C LYS A 157 -0.14 -5.43 12.79
N ARG A 158 -0.47 -4.21 13.24
CA ARG A 158 0.50 -3.30 13.85
C ARG A 158 1.09 -3.85 15.16
N ARG A 159 0.27 -4.44 16.04
CA ARG A 159 0.73 -5.03 17.31
C ARG A 159 1.72 -6.17 17.07
N HIS A 160 1.44 -7.02 16.09
CA HIS A 160 2.24 -8.22 15.79
C HIS A 160 3.26 -8.01 14.66
N ARG A 161 3.54 -6.76 14.28
CA ARG A 161 4.50 -6.38 13.22
C ARG A 161 4.25 -7.07 11.87
N LEU A 162 2.98 -7.33 11.55
CA LEU A 162 2.53 -7.91 10.29
C LEU A 162 2.16 -6.81 9.28
N SER A 163 2.36 -7.06 8.00
CA SER A 163 1.93 -6.17 6.92
C SER A 163 1.47 -6.97 5.69
N MET A 164 0.60 -6.38 4.87
CA MET A 164 0.25 -6.98 3.57
C MET A 164 1.43 -6.76 2.62
N ARG A 165 1.89 -7.82 1.97
CA ARG A 165 3.01 -7.78 1.02
C ARG A 165 2.57 -8.39 -0.31
N SER A 166 3.12 -7.86 -1.40
CA SER A 166 2.97 -8.49 -2.72
C SER A 166 3.85 -9.73 -2.80
N ARG A 167 3.34 -10.77 -3.48
CA ARG A 167 4.11 -11.99 -3.78
C ARG A 167 5.33 -11.64 -4.63
N THR A 168 6.52 -12.07 -4.22
CA THR A 168 7.79 -11.81 -4.92
C THR A 168 8.30 -13.00 -5.73
N ARG A 169 7.95 -14.24 -5.37
CA ARG A 169 8.31 -15.48 -6.09
C ARG A 169 7.13 -16.45 -6.15
N GLN A 170 7.12 -17.30 -7.17
CA GLN A 170 6.22 -18.45 -7.32
C GLN A 170 7.10 -19.68 -7.52
N GLY A 171 6.97 -20.67 -6.66
CA GLY A 171 7.73 -21.93 -6.72
C GLY A 171 7.08 -22.96 -5.81
N GLN A 172 7.35 -24.24 -6.07
CA GLN A 172 6.80 -25.36 -5.28
C GLN A 172 7.61 -25.67 -4.02
N GLY A 173 8.90 -25.31 -4.00
CA GLY A 173 9.77 -25.52 -2.84
C GLY A 173 9.54 -24.49 -1.73
N SER A 174 9.66 -24.94 -0.48
CA SER A 174 9.71 -24.04 0.67
C SER A 174 10.95 -23.11 0.57
N PRO A 175 10.96 -21.95 1.24
CA PRO A 175 12.12 -21.07 1.23
C PRO A 175 13.42 -21.77 1.65
N VAL A 176 13.35 -22.65 2.65
CA VAL A 176 14.51 -23.40 3.18
C VAL A 176 15.07 -24.37 2.13
N GLU A 177 14.19 -25.08 1.42
CA GLU A 177 14.60 -26.01 0.35
C GLU A 177 15.24 -25.28 -0.84
N LEU A 178 14.74 -24.08 -1.18
CA LEU A 178 15.30 -23.26 -2.25
C LEU A 178 16.69 -22.73 -1.89
N ASP A 179 16.89 -22.31 -0.63
CA ASP A 179 18.19 -21.82 -0.16
C ASP A 179 19.23 -22.95 -0.13
N LYS A 180 18.83 -24.15 0.28
CA LYS A 180 19.68 -25.35 0.24
C LYS A 180 20.06 -25.72 -1.20
N THR A 181 19.08 -25.80 -2.09
CA THR A 181 19.32 -26.07 -3.53
C THR A 181 20.26 -25.03 -4.14
N ALA A 182 20.10 -23.75 -3.81
CA ALA A 182 20.96 -22.68 -4.32
C ALA A 182 22.41 -22.81 -3.79
N ALA A 183 22.59 -23.19 -2.52
CA ALA A 183 23.90 -23.41 -1.93
C ALA A 183 24.62 -24.61 -2.58
N GLU A 184 23.93 -25.74 -2.76
CA GLU A 184 24.45 -26.93 -3.43
C GLU A 184 24.85 -26.63 -4.88
N PHE A 185 23.99 -25.93 -5.63
CA PHE A 185 24.30 -25.50 -6.99
C PHE A 185 25.52 -24.58 -7.04
N SER A 186 25.65 -23.64 -6.09
CA SER A 186 26.81 -22.74 -6.02
C SER A 186 28.12 -23.49 -5.81
N LEU A 187 28.12 -24.54 -4.98
CA LEU A 187 29.30 -25.39 -4.78
C LEU A 187 29.70 -26.12 -6.07
N THR A 188 28.72 -26.72 -6.76
CA THR A 188 28.95 -27.40 -8.03
C THR A 188 29.53 -26.47 -9.10
N VAL A 189 29.00 -25.25 -9.23
CA VAL A 189 29.52 -24.26 -10.18
C VAL A 189 30.94 -23.85 -9.83
N LYS A 190 31.26 -23.62 -8.55
CA LYS A 190 32.62 -23.26 -8.11
C LYS A 190 33.63 -24.38 -8.37
N ALA A 191 33.25 -25.63 -8.08
CA ALA A 191 34.11 -26.78 -8.35
C ALA A 191 34.41 -26.91 -9.84
N LYS A 192 33.38 -26.77 -10.70
CA LYS A 192 33.57 -26.85 -12.16
C LYS A 192 34.39 -25.68 -12.71
N ALA A 193 34.21 -24.48 -12.16
CA ALA A 193 35.01 -23.32 -12.52
C ALA A 193 36.50 -23.53 -12.19
N ALA A 194 36.81 -24.11 -11.02
CA ALA A 194 38.17 -24.43 -10.64
C ALA A 194 38.80 -25.51 -11.54
N GLU A 195 38.05 -26.58 -11.84
CA GLU A 195 38.47 -27.67 -12.74
C GLU A 195 38.84 -27.15 -14.14
N LEU A 196 38.04 -26.22 -14.68
CA LEU A 196 38.22 -25.66 -16.01
C LEU A 196 39.17 -24.44 -16.04
N GLY A 197 39.70 -24.01 -14.89
CA GLY A 197 40.52 -22.80 -14.81
C GLY A 197 39.77 -21.51 -15.15
N VAL A 198 38.43 -21.49 -14.98
CA VAL A 198 37.58 -20.33 -15.28
C VAL A 198 37.72 -19.31 -14.16
N SER A 199 38.30 -18.15 -14.48
CA SER A 199 38.50 -17.04 -13.54
C SER A 199 37.30 -16.09 -13.46
N VAL A 200 36.53 -15.95 -14.55
CA VAL A 200 35.41 -15.00 -14.64
C VAL A 200 34.19 -15.68 -15.23
N ILE A 201 33.04 -15.56 -14.55
CA ILE A 201 31.76 -16.09 -15.02
C ILE A 201 30.86 -14.92 -15.40
N TYR A 202 30.32 -14.94 -16.61
CA TYR A 202 29.38 -13.95 -17.10
C TYR A 202 27.94 -14.45 -16.95
N ASN A 203 27.07 -13.60 -16.43
CA ASN A 203 25.63 -13.85 -16.37
C ASN A 203 24.89 -12.84 -17.24
N ALA A 204 24.18 -13.35 -18.24
CA ALA A 204 23.34 -12.55 -19.13
C ALA A 204 21.87 -12.75 -18.79
N LYS A 205 21.11 -11.65 -18.69
CA LYS A 205 19.68 -11.69 -18.42
C LYS A 205 18.90 -10.76 -19.35
N GLN A 206 17.88 -11.33 -19.99
CA GLN A 206 16.89 -10.57 -20.74
C GLN A 206 15.81 -10.02 -19.78
N THR A 207 15.46 -8.75 -19.95
CA THR A 207 14.30 -8.11 -19.30
C THR A 207 13.53 -7.22 -20.28
N ASP A 208 12.25 -7.02 -20.00
CA ASP A 208 11.41 -6.11 -20.78
C ASP A 208 11.52 -4.68 -20.23
N ALA A 209 11.67 -3.70 -21.12
CA ALA A 209 11.55 -2.27 -20.81
C ALA A 209 10.36 -1.69 -21.56
N PHE A 210 9.28 -1.38 -20.83
CA PHE A 210 8.05 -0.85 -21.42
C PHE A 210 8.21 0.64 -21.74
N PHE A 211 7.64 1.09 -22.87
CA PHE A 211 7.66 2.51 -23.23
C PHE A 211 6.71 3.33 -22.36
N GLU A 212 5.69 2.70 -21.78
CA GLU A 212 4.71 3.34 -20.92
C GLU A 212 4.44 2.48 -19.67
N TYR A 213 4.76 3.02 -18.49
CA TYR A 213 4.47 2.37 -17.20
C TYR A 213 3.21 2.97 -16.58
N LEU A 214 2.09 2.26 -16.68
CA LEU A 214 0.84 2.64 -16.02
C LEU A 214 0.68 1.91 -14.68
N PRO A 215 0.25 2.61 -13.60
CA PRO A 215 -0.08 1.94 -12.35
C PRO A 215 -1.17 0.89 -12.53
N ALA A 216 -0.95 -0.33 -12.03
CA ALA A 216 -1.92 -1.42 -12.11
C ALA A 216 -3.18 -1.18 -11.26
N LYS A 217 -3.13 -0.24 -10.30
CA LYS A 217 -4.25 0.13 -9.44
C LYS A 217 -4.40 1.63 -9.44
N THR A 218 -5.63 2.09 -9.63
CA THR A 218 -5.99 3.50 -9.54
C THR A 218 -7.15 3.67 -8.58
N LEU A 219 -7.26 4.85 -7.98
CA LEU A 219 -8.41 5.21 -7.17
C LEU A 219 -9.58 5.53 -8.10
N HIS A 220 -10.69 4.81 -7.95
CA HIS A 220 -11.90 5.02 -8.74
C HIS A 220 -13.14 4.83 -7.87
N GLY A 221 -14.31 5.20 -8.40
CA GLY A 221 -15.60 4.98 -7.75
C GLY A 221 -15.79 3.51 -7.37
N THR A 222 -16.31 3.28 -6.16
CA THR A 222 -16.59 1.92 -5.69
C THR A 222 -17.79 1.36 -6.45
N GLY A 223 -17.62 0.19 -7.07
CA GLY A 223 -18.66 -0.48 -7.85
C GLY A 223 -18.55 -0.27 -9.37
N ASP A 224 -17.66 0.62 -9.83
CA ASP A 224 -17.42 0.82 -11.25
C ASP A 224 -16.72 -0.41 -11.85
N LYS A 225 -17.35 -0.99 -12.87
CA LYS A 225 -16.82 -2.16 -13.58
C LYS A 225 -15.72 -1.80 -14.59
N THR A 226 -15.75 -0.58 -15.11
CA THR A 226 -14.82 -0.09 -16.14
C THR A 226 -14.15 1.19 -15.65
N VAL A 227 -12.82 1.18 -15.59
CA VAL A 227 -12.01 2.31 -15.19
C VAL A 227 -11.20 2.79 -16.39
N TRP A 228 -11.50 4.01 -16.85
CA TRP A 228 -10.77 4.63 -17.95
C TRP A 228 -9.49 5.28 -17.45
N VAL A 229 -8.36 4.81 -17.96
CA VAL A 229 -7.04 5.42 -17.76
C VAL A 229 -6.54 5.89 -19.11
N ARG A 230 -6.22 7.18 -19.23
CA ARG A 230 -5.61 7.71 -20.45
C ARG A 230 -4.22 7.08 -20.60
N CYS A 231 -3.98 6.46 -21.75
CA CYS A 231 -2.70 5.88 -22.11
C CYS A 231 -2.34 6.26 -23.54
N GLY A 232 -1.06 6.18 -23.89
CA GLY A 232 -0.57 6.39 -25.25
C GLY A 232 -0.92 5.25 -26.22
N GLY A 233 -1.71 4.26 -25.79
CA GLY A 233 -1.99 3.04 -26.55
C GLY A 233 -0.82 2.06 -26.60
N LYS A 234 0.28 2.38 -25.91
CA LYS A 234 1.57 1.68 -25.99
C LYS A 234 1.97 0.98 -24.70
N SER A 235 1.02 0.75 -23.79
CA SER A 235 1.23 0.04 -22.52
C SER A 235 1.80 -1.38 -22.65
N LYS A 236 1.77 -1.96 -23.85
CA LYS A 236 2.38 -3.26 -24.18
C LYS A 236 3.60 -3.15 -25.10
N GLU A 237 3.87 -1.99 -25.69
CA GLU A 237 5.08 -1.78 -26.47
C GLU A 237 6.28 -1.71 -25.52
N ARG A 238 7.34 -2.43 -25.89
CA ARG A 238 8.54 -2.60 -25.08
C ARG A 238 9.75 -2.82 -25.98
N ALA A 239 10.91 -2.46 -25.46
CA ALA A 239 12.18 -3.00 -25.92
C ALA A 239 12.55 -4.19 -25.06
N THR A 240 13.25 -5.15 -25.66
CA THR A 240 13.99 -6.15 -24.91
C THR A 240 15.33 -5.54 -24.51
N VAL A 241 15.70 -5.63 -23.24
CA VAL A 241 17.00 -5.19 -22.71
C VAL A 241 17.80 -6.42 -22.30
N MET A 242 19.01 -6.53 -22.80
CA MET A 242 19.97 -7.54 -22.38
C MET A 242 20.95 -6.93 -21.40
N LEU A 243 20.99 -7.47 -20.19
CA LEU A 243 21.88 -7.08 -19.11
C LEU A 243 22.99 -8.12 -18.97
N LEU A 244 24.22 -7.65 -18.77
CA LEU A 244 25.38 -8.50 -18.57
C LEU A 244 26.15 -8.04 -17.32
N GLY A 245 26.55 -8.99 -16.49
CA GLY A 245 27.46 -8.77 -15.38
C GLY A 245 28.38 -9.96 -15.18
N ASP A 246 29.52 -9.72 -14.53
CA ASP A 246 30.50 -10.76 -14.24
C ASP A 246 30.52 -11.17 -12.76
N SER A 247 31.27 -12.22 -12.45
CA SER A 247 31.48 -12.74 -11.09
C SER A 247 32.25 -11.82 -10.15
N ASN A 248 32.91 -10.78 -10.68
CA ASN A 248 33.61 -9.76 -9.90
C ASN A 248 32.69 -8.59 -9.51
N GLY A 249 31.44 -8.61 -9.98
CA GLY A 249 30.45 -7.57 -9.71
C GLY A 249 30.45 -6.43 -10.74
N ASN A 250 31.24 -6.55 -11.81
CA ASN A 250 31.23 -5.58 -12.90
C ASN A 250 29.92 -5.68 -13.68
N LYS A 251 29.36 -4.52 -14.05
CA LYS A 251 28.17 -4.41 -14.88
C LYS A 251 28.56 -3.80 -16.20
N TYR A 252 28.09 -4.39 -17.28
CA TYR A 252 28.37 -3.93 -18.63
C TYR A 252 27.20 -3.09 -19.17
N PRO A 253 27.45 -2.18 -20.12
CA PRO A 253 26.41 -1.44 -20.78
C PRO A 253 25.34 -2.39 -21.34
N PRO A 254 24.04 -2.10 -21.11
CA PRO A 254 22.98 -2.89 -21.71
C PRO A 254 23.00 -2.71 -23.22
N PHE A 255 22.45 -3.69 -23.94
CA PHE A 255 22.04 -3.47 -25.32
C PHE A 255 20.54 -3.67 -25.47
N LEU A 256 19.96 -2.90 -26.39
CA LEU A 256 18.53 -2.86 -26.64
C LEU A 256 18.21 -3.66 -27.89
N VAL A 257 17.15 -4.45 -27.82
CA VAL A 257 16.60 -5.19 -28.95
C VAL A 257 15.18 -4.74 -29.18
N PHE A 258 14.94 -4.10 -30.32
CA PHE A 258 13.61 -3.75 -30.79
C PHE A 258 13.06 -4.84 -31.69
N LYS A 259 11.74 -4.94 -31.74
CA LYS A 259 11.05 -5.89 -32.60
C LYS A 259 10.62 -5.21 -33.88
N SER A 260 11.16 -5.64 -35.01
CA SER A 260 10.73 -5.19 -36.33
C SER A 260 10.60 -6.36 -37.32
N LYS A 261 9.87 -6.12 -38.43
CA LYS A 261 9.73 -7.11 -39.48
C LYS A 261 10.97 -7.04 -40.39
N PRO A 262 11.66 -8.17 -40.63
CA PRO A 262 12.83 -8.17 -41.48
C PRO A 262 12.41 -7.92 -42.94
N SER A 263 13.34 -7.41 -43.75
CA SER A 263 13.09 -7.24 -45.18
C SER A 263 12.72 -8.58 -45.82
N THR A 264 11.76 -8.55 -46.75
CA THR A 264 11.40 -9.72 -47.57
C THR A 264 12.46 -10.02 -48.63
N VAL A 265 13.28 -9.03 -49.00
CA VAL A 265 14.37 -9.18 -49.97
C VAL A 265 15.62 -9.67 -49.25
N LEU A 266 16.11 -10.86 -49.62
CA LEU A 266 17.20 -11.57 -48.94
C LEU A 266 18.50 -10.76 -48.88
N GLN A 267 18.97 -10.22 -50.01
CA GLN A 267 20.17 -9.38 -50.06
C GLN A 267 20.06 -8.13 -49.17
N ARG A 268 18.88 -7.50 -49.10
CA ARG A 268 18.65 -6.36 -48.20
C ARG A 268 18.65 -6.80 -46.75
N ARG A 269 18.07 -7.96 -46.44
CA ARG A 269 18.06 -8.52 -45.08
C ARG A 269 19.48 -8.82 -44.60
N GLU A 270 20.31 -9.43 -45.44
CA GLU A 270 21.72 -9.70 -45.14
C GLU A 270 22.50 -8.42 -44.93
N ALA A 271 22.35 -7.44 -45.83
CA ALA A 271 22.98 -6.13 -45.70
C ALA A 271 22.53 -5.40 -44.41
N ASN A 272 21.25 -5.44 -44.07
CA ASN A 272 20.72 -4.85 -42.84
C ASN A 272 21.27 -5.55 -41.59
N THR A 273 21.32 -6.89 -41.60
CA THR A 273 21.84 -7.67 -40.47
C THR A 273 23.31 -7.35 -40.24
N ARG A 274 24.11 -7.33 -41.31
CA ARG A 274 25.56 -7.13 -41.22
C ARG A 274 25.94 -5.69 -40.90
N LEU A 275 25.28 -4.70 -41.52
CA LEU A 275 25.73 -3.30 -41.50
C LEU A 275 24.86 -2.38 -40.63
N ARG A 276 23.65 -2.81 -40.28
CA ARG A 276 22.62 -1.96 -39.64
C ARG A 276 21.94 -2.64 -38.47
N HIS A 277 22.58 -3.67 -37.91
CA HIS A 277 22.10 -4.39 -36.75
C HIS A 277 20.67 -4.96 -36.91
N GLY A 278 20.28 -5.28 -38.14
CA GLY A 278 18.95 -5.77 -38.51
C GLY A 278 17.98 -4.68 -38.99
N PHE A 279 18.23 -3.40 -38.69
CA PHE A 279 17.36 -2.30 -39.08
C PHE A 279 17.40 -2.02 -40.58
N GLY A 280 16.27 -1.56 -41.11
CA GLY A 280 16.18 -0.99 -42.46
C GLY A 280 16.94 0.33 -42.58
N VAL A 281 17.31 0.69 -43.81
CA VAL A 281 18.07 1.92 -44.12
C VAL A 281 17.45 3.17 -43.51
N THR A 282 16.13 3.33 -43.59
CA THR A 282 15.42 4.52 -43.08
C THR A 282 15.54 4.64 -41.58
N VAL A 283 15.22 3.57 -40.84
CA VAL A 283 15.27 3.55 -39.37
C VAL A 283 16.72 3.69 -38.87
N TRP A 284 17.68 3.10 -39.59
CA TRP A 284 19.10 3.19 -39.23
C TRP A 284 19.65 4.62 -39.24
N LYS A 285 19.09 5.52 -40.06
CA LYS A 285 19.48 6.95 -40.05
C LYS A 285 19.20 7.63 -38.71
N GLU A 286 18.23 7.14 -37.96
CA GLU A 286 17.90 7.65 -36.62
C GLU A 286 18.60 6.82 -35.53
N VAL A 287 18.58 5.49 -35.65
CA VAL A 287 19.14 4.59 -34.63
C VAL A 287 20.66 4.65 -34.55
N GLY A 288 21.37 4.72 -35.68
CA GLY A 288 22.84 4.76 -35.71
C GLY A 288 23.41 5.93 -34.91
N PRO A 289 23.01 7.18 -35.21
CA PRO A 289 23.46 8.35 -34.44
C PRO A 289 23.04 8.30 -32.97
N ALA A 290 21.84 7.80 -32.66
CA ALA A 290 21.38 7.65 -31.28
C ALA A 290 22.24 6.65 -30.49
N GLN A 291 22.58 5.51 -31.09
CA GLN A 291 23.45 4.50 -30.50
C GLN A 291 24.84 5.07 -30.19
N GLU A 292 25.42 5.84 -31.12
CA GLU A 292 26.74 6.46 -30.93
C GLU A 292 26.71 7.52 -29.82
N LYS A 293 25.69 8.38 -29.83
CA LYS A 293 25.50 9.42 -28.83
C LYS A 293 25.33 8.86 -27.41
N GLU A 294 24.49 7.83 -27.26
CA GLU A 294 24.14 7.27 -25.95
C GLU A 294 25.11 6.15 -25.51
N GLY A 295 26.01 5.69 -26.38
CA GLY A 295 26.96 4.61 -26.09
C GLY A 295 26.29 3.24 -25.86
N VAL A 296 25.10 3.04 -26.42
CA VAL A 296 24.27 1.83 -26.21
C VAL A 296 24.06 1.12 -27.54
N GLN A 297 24.43 -0.15 -27.61
CA GLN A 297 24.16 -0.96 -28.80
C GLN A 297 22.66 -1.23 -28.96
N VAL A 298 22.16 -1.05 -30.17
CA VAL A 298 20.75 -1.27 -30.52
C VAL A 298 20.67 -2.24 -31.69
N HIS A 299 19.84 -3.27 -31.53
CA HIS A 299 19.61 -4.31 -32.51
C HIS A 299 18.11 -4.45 -32.82
N ASP A 300 17.83 -4.97 -34.01
CA ASP A 300 16.50 -5.43 -34.40
C ASP A 300 16.45 -6.97 -34.39
N ASN A 301 15.33 -7.52 -33.92
CA ASN A 301 15.04 -8.94 -34.01
C ASN A 301 13.55 -9.21 -34.27
N ALA A 302 13.27 -9.93 -35.37
CA ALA A 302 11.94 -10.40 -35.75
C ALA A 302 11.28 -11.30 -34.69
N LYS A 303 12.08 -12.05 -33.95
CA LYS A 303 11.65 -13.01 -32.93
C LYS A 303 11.64 -12.44 -31.51
N GLY A 304 11.95 -11.14 -31.35
CA GLY A 304 11.88 -10.46 -30.05
C GLY A 304 10.49 -10.56 -29.42
N LYS A 305 10.45 -10.73 -28.09
CA LYS A 305 9.19 -10.82 -27.34
C LYS A 305 8.50 -9.47 -27.22
#